data_AF-G2N9H3-F1
#
_entry.id   AF-G2N9H3-F1
#
_cell.length_a   1.000
_cell.length_b   1.000
_cell.length_c   1.000
_cell.angle_alpha   90.00
_cell.angle_beta   90.00
_cell.angle_gamma   90.00
#
_symmetry.space_group_name_H-M   'P 1'
#
loop_
_entity.id
_entity.type
_entity.pdbx_description
1 polymer ?
#
loop_
_entity_poly.entity_id
_entity_poly.type
_entity_poly.pdbx_seq_one_letter_code
_entity_poly.pdbx_strand_id
1 'polypeptide(L)' 'MEAHTGDRLLTHGRTVGQQDRVAEIVEVLGAGGSPPYRLRDEDGHESLVSPGPDSVVQHTACRREER' A
#
# COMPACT_ATOMS: atom_id res chain seq x y z
N MET A 1 5.01 4.60 -9.98
CA MET A 1 4.13 4.41 -8.82
C MET A 1 5.01 4.54 -7.60
N GLU A 2 5.04 5.74 -7.03
CA GLU A 2 5.89 6.05 -5.88
C GLU A 2 5.05 5.82 -4.62
N ALA A 3 5.64 5.13 -3.65
CA ALA A 3 5.00 4.87 -2.37
C ALA A 3 5.89 5.40 -1.26
N HIS A 4 5.30 5.94 -0.19
CA HIS A 4 6.01 6.40 0.99
C HIS A 4 5.61 5.62 2.23
N THR A 5 6.50 5.60 3.21
CA THR A 5 6.21 5.05 4.55
C THR A 5 5.04 5.82 5.16
N GLY A 6 4.01 5.09 5.60
CA GLY A 6 2.77 5.61 6.16
C GLY A 6 1.58 5.66 5.18
N ASP A 7 1.81 5.40 3.90
CA ASP A 7 0.72 5.29 2.92
C ASP A 7 0.00 3.94 3.03
N ARG A 8 -1.18 3.84 2.42
CA ARG A 8 -1.94 2.57 2.33
C ARG A 8 -1.83 1.99 0.94
N LEU A 9 -1.42 0.74 0.83
CA LEU A 9 -1.47 0.00 -0.42
C LEU A 9 -2.78 -0.78 -0.50
N LEU A 10 -3.61 -0.43 -1.48
CA LEU A 10 -4.79 -1.18 -1.88
C LEU A 10 -4.42 -2.08 -3.05
N THR A 11 -4.58 -3.38 -2.91
CA THR A 11 -4.39 -4.34 -4.01
C THR A 11 -5.75 -4.86 -4.43
N HIS A 12 -6.20 -4.47 -5.63
CA HIS A 12 -7.45 -4.95 -6.19
C HIS A 12 -7.30 -6.38 -6.70
N GLY A 13 -8.16 -7.27 -6.21
CA GLY A 13 -8.26 -8.62 -6.72
C GLY A 13 -8.95 -8.63 -8.08
N ARG A 14 -8.24 -9.01 -9.15
CA ARG A 14 -8.81 -9.11 -10.52
C ARG A 14 -9.91 -10.18 -10.70
N THR A 15 -10.20 -10.96 -9.67
CA THR A 15 -11.11 -12.11 -9.71
C THR A 15 -12.26 -11.90 -8.74
N VAL A 16 -13.49 -12.14 -9.16
CA VAL A 16 -14.67 -12.13 -8.30
C VAL A 16 -14.47 -13.09 -7.10
N GLY A 17 -14.52 -12.54 -5.89
CA GLY A 17 -14.26 -13.26 -4.63
C GLY A 17 -12.88 -13.04 -4.02
N GLN A 18 -11.95 -12.38 -4.73
CA GLN A 18 -10.68 -11.97 -4.14
C GLN A 18 -10.89 -10.61 -3.45
N GLN A 19 -10.94 -10.64 -2.13
CA GLN A 19 -11.17 -9.45 -1.29
C GLN A 19 -10.06 -8.43 -1.53
N ASP A 20 -10.43 -7.17 -1.66
CA ASP A 20 -9.47 -6.07 -1.71
C ASP A 20 -8.56 -6.15 -0.48
N ARG A 21 -7.25 -6.25 -0.70
CA ARG A 21 -6.29 -6.26 0.40
C ARG A 21 -5.80 -4.84 0.62
N VAL A 22 -6.06 -4.32 1.81
CA VAL A 22 -5.52 -3.06 2.29
C VAL A 22 -4.40 -3.38 3.25
N ALA A 23 -3.21 -2.84 3.02
CA ALA A 23 -2.10 -2.95 3.95
C ALA A 23 -1.36 -1.62 4.07
N GLU A 24 -0.81 -1.34 5.25
CA GLU A 24 -0.10 -0.09 5.52
C GLU A 24 1.38 -0.24 5.15
N ILE A 25 1.92 0.72 4.43
CA ILE A 25 3.33 0.72 4.00
C ILE A 25 4.18 1.14 5.20
N VAL A 26 4.84 0.17 5.84
CA VAL A 26 5.70 0.43 7.00
C VAL A 26 7.12 0.81 6.59
N GLU A 27 7.58 0.34 5.44
CA GLU A 27 8.92 0.65 4.95
C GLU A 27 9.00 0.50 3.44
N VAL A 28 9.73 1.40 2.78
CA VAL A 28 9.99 1.34 1.35
C VAL A 28 11.48 1.07 1.17
N LEU A 29 11.81 -0.13 0.67
CA LEU A 29 13.19 -0.58 0.55
C LEU A 29 13.83 -0.16 -0.79
N GLY A 30 13.03 0.17 -1.79
CA GLY A 30 13.56 0.67 -3.05
C GLY A 30 13.82 2.17 -3.05
N ALA A 31 14.88 2.57 -3.74
CA ALA A 31 15.27 3.95 -3.90
C ALA A 31 14.15 4.77 -4.57
N GLY A 32 13.79 5.90 -3.97
CA GLY A 32 12.81 6.84 -4.53
C GLY A 32 11.37 6.31 -4.58
N GLY A 33 10.99 5.37 -3.71
CA GLY A 33 9.65 4.81 -3.74
C GLY A 33 9.49 3.75 -4.83
N SER A 34 10.52 2.91 -5.04
CA SER A 34 10.47 1.75 -5.94
C SER A 34 10.24 0.44 -5.16
N PRO A 35 9.63 -0.60 -5.76
CA PRO A 35 9.55 -1.92 -5.14
C PRO A 35 10.94 -2.46 -4.79
N PRO A 36 11.10 -3.25 -3.70
CA PRO A 36 10.04 -3.82 -2.86
C PRO A 36 9.56 -2.90 -1.74
N TYR A 37 8.28 -3.04 -1.36
CA TYR A 37 7.70 -2.37 -0.19
C TYR A 37 7.42 -3.38 0.90
N ARG A 38 7.65 -2.98 2.15
CA ARG A 38 7.27 -3.71 3.34
C ARG A 38 5.91 -3.18 3.79
N LEU A 39 4.91 -4.05 3.70
CA LEU A 39 3.56 -3.77 4.13
C LEU A 39 3.31 -4.44 5.47
N ARG A 40 2.43 -3.85 6.27
CA ARG A 40 1.91 -4.45 7.48
C ARG A 40 0.40 -4.58 7.36
N ASP A 41 -0.08 -5.79 7.56
CA ASP A 41 -1.50 -6.12 7.60
C ASP A 41 -2.10 -5.76 8.98
N GLU A 42 -3.42 -5.74 9.10
CA GLU A 42 -4.12 -5.43 10.36
C GLU A 42 -3.84 -6.49 11.44
N ASP A 43 -3.57 -7.73 11.03
CA ASP A 43 -3.07 -8.80 11.91
C ASP A 43 -1.64 -8.55 12.45
N GLY A 44 -0.99 -7.46 12.01
CA GLY A 44 0.38 -7.11 12.37
C GLY A 44 1.44 -7.90 11.62
N HIS A 45 1.04 -8.72 10.63
CA HIS A 45 1.94 -9.48 9.80
C HIS A 45 2.63 -8.56 8.78
N GLU A 46 3.96 -8.58 8.77
CA GLU A 46 4.77 -7.83 7.82
C GLU A 46 5.07 -8.68 6.59
N SER A 47 4.79 -8.16 5.39
CA SER A 47 5.03 -8.85 4.13
C SER A 47 5.69 -7.94 3.12
N LEU A 48 6.70 -8.48 2.43
CA LEU A 48 7.34 -7.81 1.31
C LEU A 48 6.51 -8.03 0.06
N VAL A 49 5.98 -6.95 -0.49
CA VAL A 49 5.16 -6.96 -1.70
C VAL A 49 5.84 -6.17 -2.79
N SER A 50 5.83 -6.74 -3.98
CA SER A 50 6.14 -6.03 -5.21
C SER A 50 4.81 -5.68 -5.88
N PRO A 51 4.36 -4.41 -5.83
CA PRO A 51 3.08 -4.03 -6.41
C PRO A 51 3.07 -4.31 -7.90
N GLY A 52 1.93 -4.83 -8.35
CA GLY A 52 1.63 -5.02 -9.75
C GLY A 52 0.93 -3.79 -10.35
N PRO A 53 0.49 -3.88 -11.61
CA PRO A 53 -0.28 -2.81 -12.26
C PRO A 53 -1.63 -2.53 -11.57
N ASP A 54 -2.18 -3.51 -10.85
CA ASP A 54 -3.47 -3.42 -10.14
C ASP A 54 -3.34 -2.92 -8.68
N SER A 55 -2.13 -2.55 -8.26
CA SER A 55 -1.91 -1.97 -6.94
C SER A 55 -2.15 -0.46 -7.01
N VAL A 56 -2.80 0.08 -5.99
CA VAL A 56 -3.11 1.50 -5.83
C VAL A 56 -2.57 1.97 -4.49
N VAL A 57 -1.65 2.93 -4.50
CA VAL A 57 -1.16 3.59 -3.29
C VAL A 57 -2.14 4.71 -2.97
N GLN A 58 -2.85 4.56 -1.88
CA GLN A 58 -3.64 5.62 -1.28
C GLN A 58 -2.74 6.42 -0.36
N HIS A 59 -2.25 7.54 -0.86
CA HIS A 59 -1.59 8.51 -0.01
C HIS A 59 -2.62 9.06 0.97
N THR A 60 -2.40 8.82 2.26
CA THR A 60 -3.15 9.48 3.34
C THR A 60 -2.64 10.91 3.50
N ALA A 61 -2.48 11.62 2.37
CA ALA A 61 -2.22 13.04 2.36
C ALA A 61 -3.46 13.73 2.93
N CYS A 62 -3.40 13.95 4.24
CA CYS A 62 -3.94 15.12 4.90
C CYS A 62 -5.26 15.61 4.27
N ARG A 63 -6.37 14.91 4.54
CA ARG A 63 -7.64 15.63 4.62
C ARG A 63 -7.59 16.48 5.89
N ARG A 64 -6.84 17.58 5.81
CA ARG A 64 -7.06 18.75 6.66
C ARG A 64 -8.36 19.39 6.18
N GLU A 65 -9.26 19.65 7.13
CA GLU A 65 -10.35 20.65 7.09
C GLU A 65 -11.15 20.70 5.77
N GLU A 66 -12.28 20.02 5.66
CA GLU A 66 -13.58 20.57 6.06
C GLU A 66 -13.55 21.84 6.93
N ARG A 67 -13.71 23.02 6.31
CA ARG A 67 -14.81 24.00 6.52
C ARG A 67 -14.60 25.29 5.72
#